data_AF-A0A523ZXU5-F1
#
_entry.id   AF-A0A523ZXU5-F1
#
_cell.length_a   1.000
_cell.length_b   1.000
_cell.length_c   1.000
_cell.angle_alpha   90.00
_cell.angle_beta   90.00
_cell.angle_gamma   90.00
#
_symmetry.space_group_name_H-M   'P 1'
#
loop_
_entity.id
_entity.type
_entity.pdbx_description
1 polymer ?
#
loop_
_entity_poly.entity_id
_entity_poly.type
_entity_poly.pdbx_seq_one_letter_code
_entity_poly.pdbx_strand_id
1 'polypeptide(L)'
;MVLSVNLVLTPELVRELPKSDLHVHLDGSLRMDSLIEMAQERGVRLPAETEEGLRDTIFKESYSNLEEYLQGFAYTTAILQDPEALERAAFELCRDCQEEGVRYIEIRFAPQLHTGGSCTIQSALSAVAKGIERAEEAFNGRPEVKDGLEPPFRAGILVTALRFFSPESSHTYENMLSAFDLPEGKIFGLASESLVHASVRARDEHGLPVVGVDLAGVEEGYPAEDHAEAYQIAHEAFLGKTVHAGEDYGPESIFQAITECHADRIGHGTSLFNVDQIQDPHIQDKQAYVDRLVQYIADRRITVEVCLTSNLQTMPTLRSLQDHPFKKMLESRLSATLCTDNRLISGTTVSREVELAIRAFELGPKELGDLLIYGFKRSFFPGPYLEKRDYVRRVIDYRDEVLSRHGFKIKPYGYLAPP
;
A
#
# COMPACT_ATOMS: atom_id res chain seq x y z
N MET A 1 -37.26 -29.85 9.74
CA MET A 1 -35.79 -29.91 9.56
C MET A 1 -35.38 -28.61 8.91
N VAL A 2 -34.86 -27.66 9.68
CA VAL A 2 -34.23 -26.46 9.12
C VAL A 2 -32.88 -26.93 8.62
N LEU A 3 -32.71 -27.03 7.30
CA LEU A 3 -31.39 -27.19 6.70
C LEU A 3 -30.60 -25.94 7.10
N SER A 4 -29.72 -26.06 8.10
CA SER A 4 -28.72 -25.04 8.39
C SER A 4 -27.77 -25.02 7.20
N VAL A 5 -28.02 -24.11 6.27
CA VAL A 5 -27.04 -23.80 5.22
C VAL A 5 -25.84 -23.24 5.97
N ASN A 6 -24.74 -24.00 6.01
CA ASN A 6 -23.47 -23.47 6.46
C ASN A 6 -23.08 -22.39 5.44
N LEU A 7 -23.27 -21.12 5.82
CA LEU A 7 -22.87 -19.99 4.99
C LEU A 7 -21.33 -19.93 5.02
N VAL A 8 -20.72 -20.09 3.85
CA VAL A 8 -19.26 -20.12 3.67
C VAL A 8 -18.84 -18.83 2.97
N LEU A 9 -17.69 -18.29 3.36
CA LEU A 9 -17.03 -17.21 2.63
C LEU A 9 -16.42 -17.78 1.35
N THR A 10 -17.15 -17.70 0.24
CA THR A 10 -16.69 -18.24 -1.04
C THR A 10 -15.81 -17.23 -1.80
N PRO A 11 -14.95 -17.69 -2.73
CA PRO A 11 -14.18 -16.80 -3.61
C PRO A 11 -15.06 -15.80 -4.38
N GLU A 12 -16.25 -16.21 -4.83
CA GLU A 12 -17.19 -15.33 -5.53
C GLU A 12 -17.68 -14.19 -4.63
N LEU A 13 -18.05 -14.51 -3.39
CA LEU A 13 -18.40 -13.49 -2.40
C LEU A 13 -17.23 -12.54 -2.14
N VAL A 14 -16.02 -13.09 -1.92
CA VAL A 14 -14.83 -12.27 -1.69
C VAL A 14 -14.65 -11.31 -2.85
N ARG A 15 -14.74 -11.78 -4.11
CA ARG A 15 -14.61 -10.94 -5.30
C ARG A 15 -15.64 -9.81 -5.34
N GLU A 16 -16.90 -10.05 -4.96
CA GLU A 16 -17.97 -9.03 -4.97
C GLU A 16 -17.89 -8.00 -3.84
N LEU A 17 -17.36 -8.38 -2.67
CA LEU A 17 -17.29 -7.49 -1.51
C LEU A 17 -16.46 -6.24 -1.83
N PRO A 18 -16.85 -5.04 -1.37
CA PRO A 18 -16.02 -3.86 -1.59
C PRO A 18 -14.72 -3.97 -0.79
N LYS A 19 -13.60 -3.74 -1.47
CA LYS A 19 -12.24 -3.75 -0.89
C LYS A 19 -11.55 -2.42 -1.11
N SER A 20 -10.57 -2.13 -0.29
CA SER A 20 -9.58 -1.08 -0.56
C SER A 20 -8.19 -1.69 -0.63
N ASP A 21 -7.31 -1.10 -1.43
CA ASP A 21 -5.88 -1.41 -1.37
C ASP A 21 -5.09 -0.14 -0.99
N LEU A 22 -4.57 -0.12 0.23
CA LEU A 22 -3.90 1.06 0.79
C LEU A 22 -2.38 0.96 0.70
N HIS A 23 -1.85 -0.19 0.25
CA HIS A 23 -0.42 -0.45 0.17
C HIS A 23 -0.17 -1.25 -1.10
N VAL A 24 0.03 -0.52 -2.19
CA VAL A 24 0.30 -1.09 -3.50
C VAL A 24 1.22 -0.17 -4.31
N HIS A 25 2.39 -0.67 -4.67
CA HIS A 25 3.38 0.06 -5.45
C HIS A 25 3.06 -0.03 -6.94
N LEU A 26 3.05 1.11 -7.63
CA LEU A 26 2.79 1.17 -9.08
C LEU A 26 3.85 0.37 -9.86
N ASP A 27 5.11 0.64 -9.56
CA ASP A 27 6.31 0.09 -10.17
C ASP A 27 6.55 -1.38 -9.82
N GLY A 28 5.79 -1.96 -8.88
CA GLY A 28 5.75 -3.40 -8.63
C GLY A 28 4.46 -4.09 -9.08
N SER A 29 3.60 -3.40 -9.84
CA SER A 29 2.24 -3.87 -10.16
C SER A 29 1.82 -3.76 -11.63
N LEU A 30 2.78 -3.68 -12.56
CA LEU A 30 2.49 -3.72 -14.00
C LEU A 30 1.86 -5.07 -14.38
N ARG A 31 1.05 -5.09 -15.46
CA ARG A 31 0.68 -6.37 -16.08
C ARG A 31 1.89 -7.00 -16.76
N MET A 32 1.99 -8.32 -16.72
CA MET A 32 3.12 -9.06 -17.31
C MET A 32 3.20 -8.87 -18.83
N ASP A 33 2.06 -8.93 -19.53
CA ASP A 33 1.98 -8.71 -20.97
C ASP A 33 2.44 -7.29 -21.37
N SER A 34 2.00 -6.29 -20.61
CA SER A 34 2.31 -4.88 -20.83
C SER A 34 3.75 -4.56 -20.47
N LEU A 35 4.33 -5.22 -19.46
CA LEU A 35 5.77 -5.19 -19.20
C LEU A 35 6.57 -5.65 -20.43
N ILE A 36 6.22 -6.81 -21.00
CA ILE A 36 6.92 -7.38 -22.17
C ILE A 36 6.78 -6.44 -23.38
N GLU A 37 5.57 -5.96 -23.66
CA GLU A 37 5.29 -5.05 -24.76
C GLU A 37 6.07 -3.73 -24.62
N MET A 38 5.96 -3.06 -23.47
CA MET A 38 6.63 -1.78 -23.23
C MET A 38 8.16 -1.93 -23.21
N ALA A 39 8.69 -3.08 -22.77
CA ALA A 39 10.12 -3.36 -22.84
C ALA A 39 10.62 -3.43 -24.29
N GLN A 40 9.86 -4.08 -25.18
CA GLN A 40 10.19 -4.16 -26.61
C GLN A 40 10.17 -2.77 -27.26
N GLU A 41 9.13 -1.97 -26.98
CA GLU A 41 9.00 -0.60 -27.50
C GLU A 41 10.17 0.31 -27.10
N ARG A 42 10.66 0.13 -25.86
CA ARG A 42 11.71 0.98 -25.26
C ARG A 42 13.12 0.39 -25.38
N GLY A 43 13.26 -0.79 -25.97
CA GLY A 43 14.54 -1.48 -26.11
C GLY A 43 15.15 -1.94 -24.78
N VAL A 44 14.33 -2.17 -23.75
CA VAL A 44 14.76 -2.72 -22.46
C VAL A 44 14.87 -4.24 -22.59
N ARG A 45 16.02 -4.79 -22.21
CA ARG A 45 16.24 -6.25 -22.24
C ARG A 45 15.74 -6.89 -20.96
N LEU A 46 14.68 -7.70 -21.09
CA LEU A 46 14.17 -8.54 -20.02
C LEU A 46 14.98 -9.86 -19.91
N PRO A 47 14.96 -10.53 -18.74
CA PRO A 47 15.65 -11.81 -18.55
C PRO A 47 14.98 -12.97 -19.31
N ALA A 48 13.73 -12.79 -19.74
CA ALA A 48 12.99 -13.68 -20.62
C ALA A 48 11.98 -12.91 -21.48
N GLU A 49 11.54 -13.50 -22.59
CA GLU A 49 10.58 -12.90 -23.54
C GLU A 49 9.14 -13.43 -23.38
N THR A 50 8.93 -14.41 -22.49
CA THR A 50 7.62 -15.02 -22.23
C THR A 50 7.22 -14.83 -20.77
N GLU A 51 5.92 -14.80 -20.49
CA GLU A 51 5.42 -14.71 -19.12
C GLU A 51 5.92 -15.86 -18.23
N GLU A 52 5.94 -17.09 -18.75
CA GLU A 52 6.45 -18.27 -18.06
C GLU A 52 7.93 -18.09 -17.69
N GLY A 53 8.75 -17.66 -18.65
CA GLY A 53 10.18 -17.43 -18.39
C GLY A 53 10.42 -16.31 -17.39
N LEU A 54 9.59 -15.26 -17.37
CA LEU A 54 9.69 -14.18 -16.39
C LEU A 54 9.29 -14.64 -14.98
N ARG A 55 8.27 -15.49 -14.86
CA ARG A 55 7.89 -16.11 -13.57
C ARG A 55 8.96 -17.05 -13.02
N ASP A 56 9.67 -17.76 -13.90
CA ASP A 56 10.74 -18.67 -13.50
C ASP A 56 12.02 -17.93 -13.09
N THR A 57 12.25 -16.73 -13.61
CA THR A 57 13.51 -16.01 -13.43
C THR A 57 13.44 -14.89 -12.39
N ILE A 58 12.45 -14.00 -12.49
CA ILE A 58 12.45 -12.74 -11.73
C ILE A 58 11.17 -12.48 -10.93
N PHE A 59 9.99 -12.90 -11.40
CA PHE A 59 8.72 -12.74 -10.69
C PHE A 59 8.26 -14.08 -10.10
N LYS A 60 9.04 -14.57 -9.15
CA LYS A 60 8.99 -15.94 -8.63
C LYS A 60 7.94 -16.11 -7.54
N GLU A 61 7.50 -17.36 -7.33
CA GLU A 61 6.60 -17.70 -6.22
C GLU A 61 7.23 -17.49 -4.84
N SER A 62 8.55 -17.67 -4.74
CA SER A 62 9.33 -17.53 -3.49
C SER A 62 10.69 -16.91 -3.76
N TYR A 63 11.17 -16.14 -2.79
CA TYR A 63 12.48 -15.47 -2.80
C TYR A 63 13.27 -15.88 -1.57
N SER A 64 14.58 -15.67 -1.61
CA SER A 64 15.51 -16.01 -0.53
C SER A 64 15.50 -14.95 0.57
N ASN A 65 15.24 -13.68 0.22
CA ASN A 65 15.18 -12.51 1.10
C ASN A 65 14.61 -11.29 0.33
N LEU A 66 14.46 -10.16 1.04
CA LEU A 66 14.02 -8.87 0.48
C LEU A 66 14.91 -8.37 -0.67
N GLU A 67 16.23 -8.53 -0.59
CA GLU A 67 17.17 -8.08 -1.64
C GLU A 67 16.88 -8.78 -2.98
N GLU A 68 16.66 -10.10 -2.97
CA GLU A 68 16.30 -10.85 -4.17
C GLU A 68 14.92 -10.44 -4.71
N TYR A 69 13.94 -10.19 -3.82
CA TYR A 69 12.61 -9.72 -4.18
C TYR A 69 12.64 -8.37 -4.91
N LEU A 70 13.50 -7.46 -4.47
CA LEU A 70 13.63 -6.12 -5.05
C LEU A 70 14.25 -6.11 -6.45
N GLN A 71 14.90 -7.19 -6.90
CA GLN A 71 15.51 -7.25 -8.23
C GLN A 71 14.50 -7.06 -9.37
N GLY A 72 13.24 -7.45 -9.17
CA GLY A 72 12.16 -7.23 -10.15
C GLY A 72 11.96 -5.76 -10.49
N PHE A 73 12.17 -4.85 -9.53
CA PHE A 73 12.02 -3.41 -9.74
C PHE A 73 13.03 -2.84 -10.73
N ALA A 74 14.20 -3.45 -10.90
CA ALA A 74 15.19 -2.96 -11.86
C ALA A 74 14.64 -2.96 -13.30
N TYR A 75 13.77 -3.91 -13.63
CA TYR A 75 13.16 -4.01 -14.95
C TYR A 75 11.93 -3.12 -15.09
N THR A 76 11.06 -3.09 -14.09
CA THR A 76 9.85 -2.27 -14.13
C THR A 76 10.19 -0.78 -14.11
N THR A 77 11.12 -0.35 -13.27
CA THR A 77 11.57 1.05 -13.23
C THR A 77 12.26 1.45 -14.53
N ALA A 78 13.09 0.59 -15.13
CA ALA A 78 13.72 0.85 -16.44
C ALA A 78 12.71 1.09 -17.58
N ILE A 79 11.51 0.51 -17.47
CA ILE A 79 10.43 0.66 -18.46
C ILE A 79 9.59 1.91 -18.17
N LEU A 80 9.34 2.22 -16.90
CA LEU A 80 8.54 3.36 -16.46
C LEU A 80 9.33 4.67 -16.45
N GLN A 81 9.95 5.04 -17.58
CA GLN A 81 10.80 6.24 -17.70
C GLN A 81 10.16 7.38 -18.49
N ASP A 82 8.90 7.24 -18.91
CA ASP A 82 8.17 8.27 -19.63
C ASP A 82 6.70 8.37 -19.19
N PRO A 83 6.03 9.52 -19.44
CA PRO A 83 4.64 9.73 -19.07
C PRO A 83 3.66 8.72 -19.67
N GLU A 84 3.90 8.19 -20.87
CA GLU A 84 2.99 7.23 -21.51
C GLU A 84 2.99 5.89 -20.77
N ALA A 85 4.18 5.39 -20.42
CA ALA A 85 4.34 4.17 -19.63
C ALA A 85 3.67 4.28 -18.25
N LEU A 86 3.90 5.40 -17.55
CA LEU A 86 3.33 5.66 -16.22
C LEU A 86 1.80 5.79 -16.26
N GLU A 87 1.25 6.49 -17.26
CA GLU A 87 -0.20 6.62 -17.46
C GLU A 87 -0.83 5.25 -17.75
N ARG A 88 -0.21 4.45 -18.63
CA ARG A 88 -0.67 3.09 -18.96
C ARG A 88 -0.67 2.20 -17.73
N ALA A 89 0.43 2.15 -16.98
CA ALA A 89 0.54 1.31 -15.79
C ALA A 89 -0.50 1.67 -14.72
N ALA A 90 -0.71 2.97 -14.46
CA ALA A 90 -1.70 3.42 -13.48
C ALA A 90 -3.13 3.07 -13.92
N PHE A 91 -3.46 3.30 -15.19
CA PHE A 91 -4.76 2.93 -15.75
C PHE A 91 -5.03 1.42 -15.63
N GLU A 92 -4.08 0.59 -16.04
CA GLU A 92 -4.21 -0.86 -16.02
C GLU A 92 -4.34 -1.43 -14.61
N LEU A 93 -3.54 -0.90 -13.65
CA LEU A 93 -3.63 -1.26 -12.24
C LEU A 93 -5.02 -0.95 -11.66
N CYS A 94 -5.53 0.25 -11.89
CA CYS A 94 -6.88 0.63 -11.46
C CYS A 94 -7.95 -0.31 -12.05
N ARG A 95 -7.86 -0.63 -13.34
CA ARG A 95 -8.79 -1.55 -14.02
C ARG A 95 -8.77 -2.94 -13.39
N ASP A 96 -7.58 -3.48 -13.12
CA ASP A 96 -7.45 -4.80 -12.51
C ASP A 96 -8.02 -4.84 -11.09
N CYS A 97 -7.81 -3.78 -10.30
CA CYS A 97 -8.40 -3.64 -8.97
C CYS A 97 -9.93 -3.55 -9.03
N GLN A 98 -10.48 -2.79 -9.98
CA GLN A 98 -11.94 -2.67 -10.17
C GLN A 98 -12.61 -4.02 -10.45
N GLU A 99 -11.98 -4.88 -11.26
CA GLU A 99 -12.48 -6.22 -11.65
C GLU A 99 -12.57 -7.23 -10.51
N GLU A 100 -11.90 -6.93 -9.40
CA GLU A 100 -11.91 -7.75 -8.20
C GLU A 100 -12.58 -7.05 -7.01
N GLY A 101 -13.45 -6.08 -7.26
CA GLY A 101 -14.27 -5.46 -6.21
C GLY A 101 -13.55 -4.38 -5.38
N VAL A 102 -12.36 -3.94 -5.77
CA VAL A 102 -11.73 -2.77 -5.14
C VAL A 102 -12.51 -1.52 -5.54
N ARG A 103 -12.82 -0.69 -4.54
CA ARG A 103 -13.49 0.61 -4.73
C ARG A 103 -12.62 1.79 -4.36
N TYR A 104 -11.54 1.54 -3.63
CA TYR A 104 -10.58 2.58 -3.27
C TYR A 104 -9.14 2.06 -3.31
N ILE A 105 -8.23 2.79 -3.94
CA ILE A 105 -6.81 2.44 -3.99
C ILE A 105 -5.93 3.65 -3.66
N GLU A 106 -4.86 3.45 -2.92
CA GLU A 106 -3.77 4.41 -2.78
C GLU A 106 -2.53 3.86 -3.47
N ILE A 107 -2.26 4.39 -4.67
CA ILE A 107 -1.13 3.98 -5.49
C ILE A 107 0.10 4.71 -4.96
N ARG A 108 1.07 3.95 -4.46
CA ARG A 108 2.37 4.50 -4.02
C ARG A 108 3.43 4.26 -5.09
N PHE A 109 4.36 5.20 -5.22
CA PHE A 109 5.55 5.04 -6.05
C PHE A 109 6.54 6.16 -5.73
N ALA A 110 7.83 5.97 -6.05
CA ALA A 110 8.87 6.98 -5.87
C ALA A 110 9.10 7.75 -7.18
N PRO A 111 8.53 8.95 -7.40
CA PRO A 111 8.62 9.64 -8.70
C PRO A 111 10.06 9.94 -9.12
N GLN A 112 10.98 10.07 -8.16
CA GLN A 112 12.42 10.29 -8.38
C GLN A 112 13.12 9.10 -9.07
N LEU A 113 12.55 7.89 -9.03
CA LEU A 113 13.03 6.75 -9.82
C LEU A 113 12.60 6.82 -11.30
N HIS A 114 11.63 7.68 -11.62
CA HIS A 114 11.01 7.78 -12.95
C HIS A 114 11.34 9.09 -13.66
N THR A 115 12.50 9.68 -13.36
CA THR A 115 12.95 10.95 -13.94
C THR A 115 13.95 10.77 -15.08
N GLY A 116 13.89 9.67 -15.82
CA GLY A 116 14.72 9.45 -17.01
C GLY A 116 14.20 10.20 -18.24
N GLY A 117 15.10 10.46 -19.19
CA GLY A 117 14.75 11.12 -20.45
C GLY A 117 14.21 12.55 -20.24
N SER A 118 12.96 12.78 -20.64
CA SER A 118 12.26 14.07 -20.46
C SER A 118 11.32 14.08 -19.24
N CYS A 119 11.28 12.99 -18.46
CA CYS A 119 10.36 12.87 -17.34
C CYS A 119 10.91 13.62 -16.11
N THR A 120 10.04 14.42 -15.49
CA THR A 120 10.26 15.11 -14.23
C THR A 120 9.35 14.52 -13.16
N ILE A 121 9.60 14.80 -11.88
CA ILE A 121 8.70 14.42 -10.78
C ILE A 121 7.26 14.87 -11.06
N GLN A 122 7.08 16.12 -11.54
CA GLN A 122 5.76 16.66 -11.85
C GLN A 122 5.10 15.93 -13.02
N SER A 123 5.82 15.66 -14.13
CA SER A 123 5.22 14.94 -15.25
C SER A 123 4.91 13.48 -14.91
N ALA A 124 5.72 12.84 -14.05
CA ALA A 124 5.46 11.50 -13.54
C ALA A 124 4.17 11.47 -12.71
N LEU A 125 4.01 12.39 -11.76
CA LEU A 125 2.78 12.52 -10.96
C LEU A 125 1.55 12.81 -11.84
N SER A 126 1.67 13.72 -12.80
CA SER A 126 0.59 14.04 -13.74
C SER A 126 0.21 12.85 -14.62
N ALA A 127 1.18 12.04 -15.06
CA ALA A 127 0.92 10.85 -15.87
C ALA A 127 0.13 9.80 -15.09
N VAL A 128 0.55 9.51 -13.86
CA VAL A 128 -0.16 8.57 -12.97
C VAL A 128 -1.56 9.09 -12.65
N ALA A 129 -1.69 10.38 -12.34
CA ALA A 129 -2.99 11.01 -12.09
C ALA A 129 -3.94 10.90 -13.30
N LYS A 130 -3.42 11.07 -14.51
CA LYS A 130 -4.21 10.91 -15.74
C LYS A 130 -4.65 9.46 -15.98
N GLY A 131 -3.80 8.48 -15.66
CA GLY A 131 -4.16 7.06 -15.72
C GLY A 131 -5.29 6.72 -14.74
N ILE A 132 -5.19 7.26 -13.51
CA ILE A 132 -6.23 7.17 -12.48
C ILE A 132 -7.54 7.81 -12.99
N GLU A 133 -7.51 9.05 -13.47
CA GLU A 133 -8.68 9.78 -13.94
C GLU A 133 -9.43 9.01 -15.03
N ARG A 134 -8.69 8.50 -16.04
CA ARG A 134 -9.27 7.67 -17.11
C ARG A 134 -9.95 6.42 -16.56
N ALA A 135 -9.36 5.76 -15.57
CA ALA A 135 -9.93 4.56 -14.97
C ALA A 135 -11.16 4.88 -14.08
N GLU A 136 -11.13 5.99 -13.35
CA GLU A 136 -12.28 6.50 -12.58
C GLU A 136 -13.44 6.86 -13.49
N GLU A 137 -13.21 7.65 -14.55
CA GLU A 137 -14.24 8.06 -15.51
C GLU A 137 -14.91 6.86 -16.18
N ALA A 138 -14.10 5.89 -16.64
CA ALA A 138 -14.62 4.68 -17.28
C ALA A 138 -15.50 3.86 -16.33
N PHE A 139 -15.07 3.67 -15.08
CA PHE A 139 -15.81 2.88 -14.10
C PHE A 139 -17.04 3.62 -13.58
N ASN A 140 -16.89 4.87 -13.19
CA ASN A 140 -17.96 5.71 -12.62
C ASN A 140 -18.97 6.16 -13.69
N GLY A 141 -18.61 6.02 -14.97
CA GLY A 141 -19.49 6.23 -16.12
C GLY A 141 -20.60 5.18 -16.26
N ARG A 142 -20.44 4.00 -15.64
CA ARG A 142 -21.37 2.86 -15.72
C ARG A 142 -22.75 3.18 -15.10
N PRO A 143 -23.85 2.62 -15.64
CA PRO A 143 -25.19 2.83 -15.09
C PRO A 143 -25.30 2.46 -13.60
N GLU A 144 -24.72 1.34 -13.18
CA GLU A 144 -24.86 0.84 -11.80
C GLU A 144 -24.25 1.82 -10.78
N VAL A 145 -23.16 2.50 -11.13
CA VAL A 145 -22.52 3.50 -10.27
C VAL A 145 -23.32 4.81 -10.28
N LYS A 146 -23.79 5.26 -11.45
CA LYS A 146 -24.58 6.49 -11.59
C LYS A 146 -25.93 6.42 -10.88
N ASP A 147 -26.56 5.25 -10.91
CA ASP A 147 -27.84 4.99 -10.23
C ASP A 147 -27.65 4.73 -8.73
N GLY A 148 -26.41 4.71 -8.23
CA GLY A 148 -26.08 4.55 -6.82
C GLY A 148 -26.22 3.11 -6.29
N LEU A 149 -26.30 2.12 -7.18
CA LEU A 149 -26.34 0.70 -6.83
C LEU A 149 -24.96 0.16 -6.44
N GLU A 150 -23.90 0.80 -6.94
CA GLU A 150 -22.51 0.44 -6.64
C GLU A 150 -21.74 1.70 -6.21
N PRO A 151 -20.87 1.61 -5.18
CA PRO A 151 -20.01 2.73 -4.82
C PRO A 151 -19.10 3.11 -5.98
N PRO A 152 -18.79 4.41 -6.17
CA PRO A 152 -17.82 4.80 -7.18
C PRO A 152 -16.44 4.24 -6.86
N PHE A 153 -15.63 4.04 -7.89
CA PHE A 153 -14.19 3.82 -7.74
C PHE A 153 -13.50 5.17 -7.51
N ARG A 154 -12.57 5.21 -6.55
CA ARG A 154 -11.74 6.39 -6.25
C ARG A 154 -10.29 5.97 -6.02
N ALA A 155 -9.33 6.82 -6.35
CA ALA A 155 -7.92 6.55 -6.12
C ALA A 155 -7.14 7.78 -5.64
N GLY A 156 -6.11 7.55 -4.83
CA GLY A 156 -5.14 8.57 -4.42
C GLY A 156 -3.71 8.16 -4.79
N ILE A 157 -2.82 9.15 -4.83
CA ILE A 157 -1.38 8.97 -5.01
C ILE A 157 -0.68 9.18 -3.67
N LEU A 158 0.12 8.21 -3.27
CA LEU A 158 1.13 8.33 -2.22
C LEU A 158 2.49 8.54 -2.89
N VAL A 159 3.22 9.57 -2.46
CA VAL A 159 4.61 9.74 -2.93
C VAL A 159 5.57 9.05 -1.98
N THR A 160 6.39 8.15 -2.51
CA THR A 160 7.30 7.35 -1.69
C THR A 160 8.69 7.97 -1.69
N ALA A 161 9.13 8.45 -0.54
CA ALA A 161 10.53 8.73 -0.28
C ALA A 161 11.30 7.41 -0.13
N LEU A 162 12.57 7.40 -0.54
CA LEU A 162 13.44 6.23 -0.35
C LEU A 162 14.37 6.46 0.85
N ARG A 163 14.43 5.46 1.73
CA ARG A 163 15.36 5.41 2.87
C ARG A 163 16.82 5.51 2.44
N PHE A 164 17.11 4.92 1.29
CA PHE A 164 18.42 4.86 0.67
C PHE A 164 18.28 4.88 -0.84
N PHE A 165 19.28 5.44 -1.52
CA PHE A 165 19.44 5.33 -2.96
C PHE A 165 20.92 5.36 -3.34
N SER A 166 21.24 4.71 -4.45
CA SER A 166 22.57 4.76 -5.07
C SER A 166 22.59 5.68 -6.30
N PRO A 167 23.76 6.09 -6.81
CA PRO A 167 23.86 6.86 -8.04
C PRO A 167 23.17 6.17 -9.24
N GLU A 168 23.20 4.85 -9.29
CA GLU A 168 22.60 4.05 -10.37
C GLU A 168 21.06 4.01 -10.30
N SER A 169 20.47 4.43 -9.18
CA SER A 169 19.02 4.35 -8.95
C SER A 169 18.25 5.31 -9.87
N SER A 170 18.74 6.54 -10.05
CA SER A 170 18.24 7.48 -11.05
C SER A 170 19.19 8.65 -11.24
N HIS A 171 19.07 9.35 -12.38
CA HIS A 171 19.86 10.56 -12.62
C HIS A 171 19.58 11.67 -11.59
N THR A 172 18.36 11.73 -11.02
CA THR A 172 18.06 12.66 -9.93
C THR A 172 18.92 12.36 -8.70
N TYR A 173 19.00 11.09 -8.30
CA TYR A 173 19.78 10.67 -7.15
C TYR A 173 21.29 10.79 -7.37
N GLU A 174 21.78 10.43 -8.56
CA GLU A 174 23.18 10.66 -8.98
C GLU A 174 23.58 12.14 -8.82
N ASN A 175 22.73 13.05 -9.31
CA ASN A 175 22.98 14.49 -9.21
C ASN A 175 22.98 14.97 -7.74
N MET A 176 22.10 14.43 -6.89
CA MET A 176 22.07 14.80 -5.48
C MET A 176 23.34 14.31 -4.74
N LEU A 177 23.73 13.06 -4.93
CA LEU A 177 24.93 12.49 -4.30
C LEU A 177 26.23 13.19 -4.76
N SER A 178 26.30 13.63 -6.02
CA SER A 178 27.47 14.32 -6.55
C SER A 178 27.52 15.82 -6.21
N ALA A 179 26.38 16.45 -5.90
CA ALA A 179 26.31 17.88 -5.63
C ALA A 179 26.64 18.26 -4.18
N PHE A 180 26.45 17.35 -3.22
CA PHE A 180 26.61 17.64 -1.79
C PHE A 180 27.75 16.85 -1.15
N ASP A 181 28.62 17.53 -0.41
CA ASP A 181 29.62 16.93 0.46
C ASP A 181 29.06 16.81 1.89
N LEU A 182 28.08 15.92 2.06
CA LEU A 182 27.36 15.67 3.32
C LEU A 182 27.32 14.16 3.61
N PRO A 183 27.13 13.75 4.88
CA PRO A 183 26.81 12.35 5.19
C PRO A 183 25.59 11.88 4.41
N GLU A 184 25.63 10.64 3.90
CA GLU A 184 24.59 10.10 3.00
C GLU A 184 23.17 10.21 3.57
N GLY A 185 22.96 9.86 4.84
CA GLY A 185 21.65 10.00 5.52
C GLY A 185 21.06 11.42 5.43
N LYS A 186 21.90 12.45 5.50
CA LYS A 186 21.45 13.84 5.30
C LYS A 186 21.08 14.14 3.85
N ILE A 187 21.75 13.52 2.87
CA ILE A 187 21.36 13.64 1.46
C ILE A 187 20.03 12.92 1.20
N PHE A 188 19.78 11.78 1.83
CA PHE A 188 18.51 11.04 1.74
C PHE A 188 17.34 11.85 2.35
N GLY A 189 17.56 12.49 3.50
CA GLY A 189 16.62 13.45 4.09
C GLY A 189 16.30 14.61 3.16
N LEU A 190 17.32 15.26 2.59
CA LEU A 190 17.15 16.37 1.64
C LEU A 190 16.38 15.96 0.36
N ALA A 191 16.62 14.74 -0.14
CA ALA A 191 15.86 14.19 -1.26
C ALA A 191 14.38 14.04 -0.93
N SER A 192 14.10 13.61 0.30
CA SER A 192 12.75 13.45 0.82
C SER A 192 12.06 14.81 0.99
N GLU A 193 12.74 15.81 1.54
CA GLU A 193 12.21 17.18 1.67
C GLU A 193 11.83 17.76 0.30
N SER A 194 12.72 17.62 -0.68
CA SER A 194 12.48 18.07 -2.05
C SER A 194 11.26 17.39 -2.68
N LEU A 195 11.14 16.06 -2.49
CA LEU A 195 9.99 15.29 -2.96
C LEU A 195 8.69 15.77 -2.31
N VAL A 196 8.66 15.92 -0.97
CA VAL A 196 7.45 16.38 -0.26
C VAL A 196 7.04 17.76 -0.73
N HIS A 197 7.99 18.69 -0.91
CA HIS A 197 7.68 20.00 -1.48
C HIS A 197 7.08 19.92 -2.89
N ALA A 198 7.62 19.04 -3.76
CA ALA A 198 7.05 18.82 -5.08
C ALA A 198 5.62 18.25 -5.03
N SER A 199 5.37 17.36 -4.08
CA SER A 199 4.06 16.73 -3.86
C SER A 199 3.00 17.70 -3.33
N VAL A 200 3.40 18.61 -2.44
CA VAL A 200 2.51 19.71 -1.99
C VAL A 200 2.13 20.60 -3.17
N ARG A 201 3.10 21.00 -4.01
CA ARG A 201 2.79 21.78 -5.22
C ARG A 201 1.90 21.02 -6.21
N ALA A 202 2.17 19.73 -6.42
CA ALA A 202 1.35 18.85 -7.24
C ALA A 202 -0.12 18.83 -6.79
N ARG A 203 -0.36 18.72 -5.48
CA ARG A 203 -1.72 18.76 -4.91
C ARG A 203 -2.35 20.15 -5.01
N ASP A 204 -1.64 21.17 -4.54
CA ASP A 204 -2.24 22.49 -4.26
C ASP A 204 -2.29 23.40 -5.49
N GLU A 205 -1.30 23.31 -6.39
CA GLU A 205 -1.21 24.16 -7.59
C GLU A 205 -1.75 23.45 -8.84
N HIS A 206 -1.67 22.12 -8.90
CA HIS A 206 -2.07 21.33 -10.07
C HIS A 206 -3.30 20.45 -9.82
N GLY A 207 -3.82 20.39 -8.59
CA GLY A 207 -5.03 19.62 -8.27
C GLY A 207 -4.85 18.11 -8.42
N LEU A 208 -3.61 17.60 -8.43
CA LEU A 208 -3.36 16.18 -8.55
C LEU A 208 -3.84 15.45 -7.28
N PRO A 209 -4.33 14.19 -7.38
CA PRO A 209 -4.88 13.44 -6.26
C PRO A 209 -3.78 12.89 -5.33
N VAL A 210 -2.78 13.71 -4.98
CA VAL A 210 -1.74 13.36 -4.01
C VAL A 210 -2.32 13.46 -2.60
N VAL A 211 -2.39 12.34 -1.90
CA VAL A 211 -3.09 12.21 -0.62
C VAL A 211 -2.15 12.03 0.57
N GLY A 212 -0.91 11.68 0.32
CA GLY A 212 0.07 11.46 1.38
C GLY A 212 1.46 11.15 0.90
N VAL A 213 2.32 10.90 1.87
CA VAL A 213 3.72 10.50 1.72
C VAL A 213 3.92 9.12 2.33
N ASP A 214 4.86 8.38 1.76
CA ASP A 214 5.37 7.10 2.26
C ASP A 214 6.89 7.15 2.35
N LEU A 215 7.49 6.23 3.11
CA LEU A 215 8.93 6.00 3.20
C LEU A 215 9.16 4.49 3.06
N ALA A 216 9.94 4.10 2.06
CA ALA A 216 10.20 2.70 1.71
C ALA A 216 11.68 2.45 1.40
N GLY A 217 12.02 1.20 1.11
CA GLY A 217 13.40 0.73 0.93
C GLY A 217 13.90 0.00 2.18
N VAL A 218 15.18 -0.39 2.14
CA VAL A 218 15.82 -1.14 3.23
C VAL A 218 15.75 -0.34 4.54
N GLU A 219 15.33 -1.01 5.60
CA GLU A 219 15.03 -0.40 6.89
C GLU A 219 16.24 -0.43 7.84
N GLU A 220 16.90 -1.59 7.94
CA GLU A 220 18.08 -1.76 8.78
C GLU A 220 19.23 -0.88 8.25
N GLY A 221 19.78 -0.01 9.11
CA GLY A 221 20.84 0.92 8.77
C GLY A 221 20.38 2.26 8.14
N TYR A 222 19.09 2.40 7.79
CA TYR A 222 18.52 3.62 7.21
C TYR A 222 17.28 4.08 8.00
N PRO A 223 17.48 4.66 9.19
CA PRO A 223 16.42 4.92 10.15
C PRO A 223 15.43 5.97 9.64
N ALA A 224 14.19 5.92 10.14
CA ALA A 224 13.16 6.86 9.70
C ALA A 224 13.46 8.31 10.13
N GLU A 225 14.25 8.48 11.19
CA GLU A 225 14.64 9.78 11.74
C GLU A 225 15.44 10.65 10.75
N ASP A 226 16.15 10.06 9.79
CA ASP A 226 16.86 10.80 8.74
C ASP A 226 15.91 11.58 7.82
N HIS A 227 14.61 11.25 7.86
CA HIS A 227 13.55 11.84 7.03
C HIS A 227 12.57 12.70 7.86
N ALA A 228 12.84 12.93 9.15
CA ALA A 228 11.93 13.62 10.06
C ALA A 228 11.51 15.00 9.54
N GLU A 229 12.46 15.78 8.99
CA GLU A 229 12.19 17.10 8.43
C GLU A 229 11.20 17.05 7.25
N ALA A 230 11.35 16.07 6.35
CA ALA A 230 10.42 15.88 5.22
C ALA A 230 8.99 15.54 5.71
N TYR A 231 8.89 14.70 6.74
CA TYR A 231 7.60 14.34 7.33
C TYR A 231 6.98 15.48 8.15
N GLN A 232 7.80 16.34 8.75
CA GLN A 232 7.32 17.57 9.37
C GLN A 232 6.71 18.52 8.33
N ILE A 233 7.34 18.67 7.16
CA ILE A 233 6.77 19.43 6.03
C ILE A 233 5.43 18.81 5.58
N ALA A 234 5.37 17.48 5.44
CA ALA A 234 4.14 16.78 5.06
C ALA A 234 3.03 16.98 6.11
N HIS A 235 3.38 16.96 7.40
CA HIS A 235 2.46 17.20 8.51
C HIS A 235 1.90 18.62 8.48
N GLU A 236 2.75 19.64 8.32
CA GLU A 236 2.33 21.04 8.21
C GLU A 236 1.49 21.31 6.96
N ALA A 237 1.70 20.54 5.89
CA ALA A 237 0.89 20.58 4.67
C ALA A 237 -0.39 19.72 4.74
N PHE A 238 -0.69 19.10 5.88
CA PHE A 238 -1.85 18.21 6.08
C PHE A 238 -1.91 17.01 5.11
N LEU A 239 -0.76 16.51 4.65
CA LEU A 239 -0.69 15.26 3.90
C LEU A 239 -0.82 14.05 4.85
N GLY A 240 -1.46 12.98 4.37
CA GLY A 240 -1.43 11.68 5.05
C GLY A 240 -0.01 11.13 5.11
N LYS A 241 0.32 10.38 6.18
CA LYS A 241 1.67 9.85 6.39
C LYS A 241 1.57 8.36 6.67
N THR A 242 2.17 7.55 5.82
CA THR A 242 2.42 6.13 6.08
C THR A 242 3.91 5.88 6.00
N VAL A 243 4.41 4.83 6.63
CA VAL A 243 5.85 4.51 6.65
C VAL A 243 5.98 2.99 6.64
N HIS A 244 6.79 2.44 5.73
CA HIS A 244 7.23 1.04 5.85
C HIS A 244 8.07 0.92 7.12
N ALA A 245 7.55 0.19 8.10
CA ALA A 245 8.25 0.00 9.35
C ALA A 245 7.91 -1.35 9.98
N GLY A 246 8.93 -1.96 10.57
CA GLY A 246 8.86 -3.25 11.20
C GLY A 246 8.78 -4.39 10.21
N GLU A 247 9.38 -4.29 9.02
CA GLU A 247 9.49 -5.40 8.06
C GLU A 247 10.86 -6.07 8.16
N ASP A 248 11.93 -5.26 8.19
CA ASP A 248 13.32 -5.69 8.20
C ASP A 248 14.06 -5.20 9.47
N TYR A 249 13.46 -4.27 10.24
CA TYR A 249 13.94 -3.82 11.55
C TYR A 249 12.91 -4.05 12.68
N GLY A 250 13.37 -3.99 13.93
CA GLY A 250 12.58 -4.33 15.12
C GLY A 250 11.47 -3.33 15.46
N PRO A 251 10.74 -3.56 16.57
CA PRO A 251 9.71 -2.65 17.07
C PRO A 251 10.13 -1.16 17.16
N GLU A 252 11.42 -0.88 17.35
CA GLU A 252 11.97 0.48 17.39
C GLU A 252 11.70 1.27 16.12
N SER A 253 11.69 0.61 14.96
CA SER A 253 11.41 1.32 13.71
C SER A 253 9.96 1.77 13.60
N ILE A 254 9.02 0.93 14.06
CA ILE A 254 7.60 1.28 14.13
C ILE A 254 7.44 2.46 15.08
N PHE A 255 8.18 2.47 16.19
CA PHE A 255 8.21 3.61 17.10
C PHE A 255 8.76 4.88 16.43
N GLN A 256 9.88 4.81 15.70
CA GLN A 256 10.43 5.95 14.95
C GLN A 256 9.45 6.47 13.89
N ALA A 257 8.81 5.58 13.13
CA ALA A 257 7.78 5.96 12.16
C ALA A 257 6.66 6.79 12.81
N ILE A 258 6.22 6.41 14.01
CA ILE A 258 5.17 7.13 14.74
C ILE A 258 5.68 8.46 15.31
N THR A 259 6.89 8.47 15.87
CA THR A 259 7.39 9.59 16.69
C THR A 259 8.14 10.65 15.91
N GLU A 260 8.94 10.23 14.91
CA GLU A 260 9.74 11.12 14.07
C GLU A 260 9.01 11.48 12.77
N CYS A 261 8.24 10.54 12.21
CA CYS A 261 7.52 10.74 10.95
C CYS A 261 6.02 11.02 11.11
N HIS A 262 5.51 11.09 12.35
CA HIS A 262 4.08 11.33 12.63
C HIS A 262 3.13 10.37 11.89
N ALA A 263 3.55 9.12 11.70
CA ALA A 263 2.82 8.17 10.84
C ALA A 263 1.37 7.96 11.31
N ASP A 264 0.42 8.15 10.38
CA ASP A 264 -1.00 7.85 10.55
C ASP A 264 -1.31 6.36 10.31
N ARG A 265 -0.44 5.69 9.52
CA ARG A 265 -0.49 4.27 9.19
C ARG A 265 0.92 3.67 9.14
N ILE A 266 1.03 2.35 9.30
CA ILE A 266 2.29 1.61 9.27
C ILE A 266 2.22 0.56 8.16
N GLY A 267 3.15 0.63 7.21
CA GLY A 267 3.39 -0.41 6.23
C GLY A 267 3.99 -1.65 6.89
N HIS A 268 3.37 -2.81 6.68
CA HIS A 268 3.73 -4.13 7.24
C HIS A 268 3.55 -4.27 8.75
N GLY A 269 4.42 -3.66 9.56
CA GLY A 269 4.42 -3.81 11.03
C GLY A 269 4.59 -5.26 11.50
N THR A 270 5.33 -6.09 10.77
CA THR A 270 5.44 -7.53 11.06
C THR A 270 6.23 -7.81 12.34
N SER A 271 7.22 -6.99 12.66
CA SER A 271 8.03 -7.10 13.88
C SER A 271 7.33 -6.55 15.13
N LEU A 272 6.12 -5.95 15.03
CA LEU A 272 5.46 -5.24 16.14
C LEU A 272 5.42 -6.01 17.46
N PHE A 273 5.20 -7.32 17.42
CA PHE A 273 5.10 -8.17 18.60
C PHE A 273 6.39 -8.96 18.91
N ASN A 274 7.50 -8.62 18.27
CA ASN A 274 8.76 -9.36 18.35
C ASN A 274 9.75 -8.66 19.30
N VAL A 275 9.73 -9.07 20.57
CA VAL A 275 10.66 -8.55 21.59
C VAL A 275 12.12 -8.92 21.30
N ASP A 276 12.37 -10.02 20.61
CA ASP A 276 13.73 -10.52 20.37
C ASP A 276 14.47 -9.68 19.32
N GLN A 277 13.73 -8.98 18.45
CA GLN A 277 14.29 -8.06 17.45
C GLN A 277 14.61 -6.66 18.01
N ILE A 278 14.32 -6.40 19.28
CA ILE A 278 14.75 -5.14 19.92
C ILE A 278 16.26 -5.15 20.09
N GLN A 279 16.93 -4.19 19.47
CA GLN A 279 18.38 -4.01 19.47
C GLN A 279 18.83 -2.88 20.41
N ASP A 280 17.97 -1.90 20.73
CA ASP A 280 18.37 -0.77 21.59
C ASP A 280 18.70 -1.21 23.03
N PRO A 281 19.97 -1.08 23.48
CA PRO A 281 20.39 -1.48 24.83
C PRO A 281 19.79 -0.62 25.94
N HIS A 282 19.23 0.55 25.62
CA HIS A 282 18.54 1.42 26.58
C HIS A 282 17.14 0.89 26.94
N ILE A 283 16.55 0.03 26.11
CA ILE A 283 15.27 -0.64 26.40
C ILE A 283 15.53 -1.82 27.36
N GLN A 284 15.38 -1.55 28.67
CA GLN A 284 15.59 -2.57 29.71
C GLN A 284 14.47 -3.62 29.76
N ASP A 285 13.22 -3.18 29.61
CA ASP A 285 12.04 -4.04 29.61
C ASP A 285 11.43 -4.06 28.20
N LYS A 286 11.90 -5.01 27.40
CA LYS A 286 11.50 -5.23 26.01
C LYS A 286 10.02 -5.56 25.86
N GLN A 287 9.46 -6.35 26.79
CA GLN A 287 8.04 -6.69 26.76
C GLN A 287 7.18 -5.47 27.06
N ALA A 288 7.50 -4.71 28.12
CA ALA A 288 6.77 -3.50 28.45
C ALA A 288 6.89 -2.42 27.34
N TYR A 289 7.99 -2.40 26.59
CA TYR A 289 8.14 -1.54 25.42
C TYR A 289 7.15 -1.91 24.31
N VAL A 290 7.11 -3.18 23.90
CA VAL A 290 6.16 -3.69 22.90
C VAL A 290 4.72 -3.47 23.35
N ASP A 291 4.39 -3.78 24.60
CA ASP A 291 3.02 -3.62 25.12
C ASP A 291 2.55 -2.16 25.04
N ARG A 292 3.42 -1.20 25.38
CA ARG A 292 3.11 0.23 25.26
C ARG A 292 2.93 0.66 23.82
N LEU A 293 3.77 0.17 22.91
CA LEU A 293 3.68 0.48 21.48
C LEU A 293 2.38 -0.05 20.87
N VAL A 294 2.05 -1.32 21.12
CA VAL A 294 0.78 -1.94 20.70
C VAL A 294 -0.41 -1.17 21.28
N GLN A 295 -0.37 -0.81 22.56
CA GLN A 295 -1.43 -0.05 23.20
C GLN A 295 -1.61 1.35 22.57
N TYR A 296 -0.52 2.04 22.25
CA TYR A 296 -0.58 3.34 21.59
C TYR A 296 -1.19 3.24 20.18
N ILE A 297 -0.75 2.27 19.37
CA ILE A 297 -1.30 2.00 18.03
C ILE A 297 -2.80 1.69 18.12
N ALA A 298 -3.21 0.85 19.08
CA ALA A 298 -4.61 0.49 19.29
C ALA A 298 -5.48 1.70 19.67
N ASP A 299 -5.02 2.51 20.62
CA ASP A 299 -5.75 3.69 21.14
C ASP A 299 -5.92 4.76 20.06
N ARG A 300 -4.84 5.09 19.34
CA ARG A 300 -4.88 6.08 18.26
C ARG A 300 -5.46 5.57 16.96
N ARG A 301 -5.69 4.25 16.88
CA ARG A 301 -6.17 3.57 15.66
C ARG A 301 -5.25 3.81 14.46
N ILE A 302 -3.95 3.84 14.71
CA ILE A 302 -2.93 3.81 13.67
C ILE A 302 -3.12 2.48 12.93
N THR A 303 -3.31 2.55 11.62
CA THR A 303 -3.70 1.37 10.84
C THR A 303 -2.49 0.67 10.30
N VAL A 304 -2.43 -0.65 10.49
CA VAL A 304 -1.36 -1.50 9.94
C VAL A 304 -1.79 -2.04 8.57
N GLU A 305 -0.97 -1.81 7.57
CA GLU A 305 -1.16 -2.24 6.19
C GLU A 305 -0.48 -3.61 6.00
N VAL A 306 -1.27 -4.67 5.98
CA VAL A 306 -0.79 -6.06 6.07
C VAL A 306 -0.73 -6.69 4.68
N CYS A 307 0.45 -7.17 4.29
CA CYS A 307 0.74 -7.70 2.95
C CYS A 307 1.20 -9.16 3.05
N LEU A 308 0.26 -10.11 3.17
CA LEU A 308 0.54 -11.48 3.58
C LEU A 308 1.45 -12.22 2.61
N THR A 309 1.17 -12.14 1.30
CA THR A 309 2.00 -12.81 0.29
C THR A 309 3.39 -12.19 0.22
N SER A 310 3.48 -10.86 0.21
CA SER A 310 4.76 -10.14 0.22
C SER A 310 5.60 -10.55 1.44
N ASN A 311 5.03 -10.51 2.65
CA ASN A 311 5.76 -10.90 3.86
C ASN A 311 6.21 -12.36 3.84
N LEU A 312 5.42 -13.29 3.29
CA LEU A 312 5.84 -14.68 3.12
C LEU A 312 7.00 -14.83 2.13
N GLN A 313 7.12 -13.93 1.16
CA GLN A 313 8.15 -13.91 0.14
C GLN A 313 9.42 -13.17 0.59
N THR A 314 9.30 -12.13 1.41
CA THR A 314 10.41 -11.27 1.83
C THR A 314 11.03 -11.68 3.16
N MET A 315 10.28 -12.37 4.04
CA MET A 315 10.73 -12.73 5.39
C MET A 315 11.12 -14.23 5.49
N PRO A 316 12.42 -14.58 5.51
CA PRO A 316 12.85 -15.99 5.53
C PRO A 316 12.46 -16.74 6.83
N THR A 317 12.15 -15.99 7.89
CA THR A 317 11.72 -16.53 9.18
C THR A 317 10.25 -16.93 9.18
N LEU A 318 9.43 -16.40 8.26
CA LEU A 318 8.01 -16.69 8.15
C LEU A 318 7.80 -17.92 7.25
N ARG A 319 7.57 -19.09 7.85
CA ARG A 319 7.42 -20.36 7.11
C ARG A 319 5.99 -20.67 6.70
N SER A 320 5.02 -20.06 7.39
CA SER A 320 3.60 -20.27 7.16
C SER A 320 2.82 -19.01 7.54
N LEU A 321 1.67 -18.79 6.90
CA LEU A 321 0.81 -17.66 7.26
C LEU A 321 0.22 -17.80 8.67
N GLN A 322 0.14 -19.00 9.23
CA GLN A 322 -0.32 -19.21 10.61
C GLN A 322 0.63 -18.58 11.64
N ASP A 323 1.91 -18.42 11.28
CA ASP A 323 2.93 -17.77 12.11
C ASP A 323 2.95 -16.24 11.91
N HIS A 324 2.14 -15.71 10.99
CA HIS A 324 2.11 -14.28 10.69
C HIS A 324 1.59 -13.47 11.90
N PRO A 325 2.21 -12.33 12.23
CA PRO A 325 1.82 -11.46 13.36
C PRO A 325 0.39 -10.90 13.25
N PHE A 326 -0.22 -10.99 12.08
CA PHE A 326 -1.61 -10.56 11.84
C PHE A 326 -2.60 -11.23 12.80
N LYS A 327 -2.38 -12.49 13.20
CA LYS A 327 -3.21 -13.12 14.22
C LYS A 327 -3.21 -12.34 15.54
N LYS A 328 -2.03 -11.90 16.00
CA LYS A 328 -1.87 -11.08 17.21
C LYS A 328 -2.49 -9.69 17.04
N MET A 329 -2.45 -9.12 15.82
CA MET A 329 -3.12 -7.87 15.50
C MET A 329 -4.65 -7.99 15.65
N LEU A 330 -5.23 -9.09 15.17
CA LEU A 330 -6.66 -9.39 15.33
C LEU A 330 -7.06 -9.59 16.80
N GLU A 331 -6.28 -10.39 17.55
CA GLU A 331 -6.49 -10.63 18.99
C GLU A 331 -6.41 -9.32 19.80
N SER A 332 -5.51 -8.42 19.42
CA SER A 332 -5.33 -7.09 20.02
C SER A 332 -6.32 -6.04 19.48
N ARG A 333 -7.21 -6.41 18.55
CA ARG A 333 -8.20 -5.54 17.91
C ARG A 333 -7.60 -4.28 17.28
N LEU A 334 -6.39 -4.41 16.73
CA LEU A 334 -5.74 -3.33 15.99
C LEU A 334 -6.55 -2.98 14.74
N SER A 335 -6.43 -1.73 14.31
CA SER A 335 -6.89 -1.34 12.97
C SER A 335 -5.91 -1.93 11.97
N ALA A 336 -6.36 -2.86 11.14
CA ALA A 336 -5.54 -3.49 10.11
C ALA A 336 -6.31 -3.53 8.78
N THR A 337 -5.59 -3.52 7.67
CA THR A 337 -6.13 -3.71 6.32
C THR A 337 -5.27 -4.73 5.58
N LEU A 338 -5.88 -5.48 4.66
CA LEU A 338 -5.16 -6.40 3.77
C LEU A 338 -4.82 -5.68 2.48
N CYS A 339 -3.57 -5.78 2.05
CA CYS A 339 -3.02 -5.05 0.90
C CYS A 339 -2.10 -5.95 0.07
N THR A 340 -1.85 -5.55 -1.18
CA THR A 340 -1.11 -6.40 -2.11
C THR A 340 0.39 -6.19 -2.12
N ASP A 341 0.85 -5.01 -1.69
CA ASP A 341 2.22 -4.54 -1.84
C ASP A 341 2.66 -4.46 -3.30
N ASN A 342 3.02 -5.58 -3.92
CA ASN A 342 3.47 -5.62 -5.31
C ASN A 342 2.71 -6.70 -6.08
N ARG A 343 1.75 -6.32 -6.93
CA ARG A 343 0.88 -7.29 -7.60
C ARG A 343 1.62 -8.16 -8.61
N LEU A 344 2.56 -7.58 -9.36
CA LEU A 344 3.37 -8.29 -10.33
C LEU A 344 4.41 -9.16 -9.64
N ILE A 345 5.19 -8.55 -8.74
CA ILE A 345 6.34 -9.20 -8.09
C ILE A 345 5.86 -10.33 -7.17
N SER A 346 4.79 -10.10 -6.40
CA SER A 346 4.22 -11.12 -5.53
C SER A 346 3.24 -12.06 -6.22
N GLY A 347 2.80 -11.74 -7.45
CA GLY A 347 1.80 -12.53 -8.16
C GLY A 347 0.47 -12.63 -7.41
N THR A 348 0.00 -11.52 -6.82
CA THR A 348 -1.19 -11.50 -5.95
C THR A 348 -2.23 -10.44 -6.33
N THR A 349 -3.39 -10.53 -5.69
CA THR A 349 -4.52 -9.59 -5.82
C THR A 349 -5.16 -9.39 -4.45
N VAL A 350 -5.94 -8.33 -4.23
CA VAL A 350 -6.57 -8.08 -2.91
C VAL A 350 -7.50 -9.23 -2.54
N SER A 351 -8.22 -9.80 -3.52
CA SER A 351 -9.07 -10.97 -3.30
C SER A 351 -8.26 -12.18 -2.85
N ARG A 352 -7.10 -12.42 -3.44
CA ARG A 352 -6.19 -13.50 -3.01
C ARG A 352 -5.69 -13.28 -1.59
N GLU A 353 -5.28 -12.05 -1.23
CA GLU A 353 -4.86 -11.72 0.13
C GLU A 353 -5.97 -11.95 1.16
N VAL A 354 -7.21 -11.55 0.81
CA VAL A 354 -8.39 -11.79 1.64
C VAL A 354 -8.68 -13.28 1.81
N GLU A 355 -8.63 -14.05 0.72
CA GLU A 355 -8.81 -15.51 0.80
C GLU A 355 -7.73 -16.20 1.64
N LEU A 356 -6.47 -15.77 1.51
CA LEU A 356 -5.37 -16.26 2.32
C LEU A 356 -5.61 -15.95 3.80
N ALA A 357 -6.08 -14.74 4.13
CA ALA A 357 -6.41 -14.37 5.49
C ALA A 357 -7.57 -15.20 6.06
N ILE A 358 -8.64 -15.42 5.29
CA ILE A 358 -9.77 -16.27 5.70
C ILE A 358 -9.29 -17.69 6.02
N ARG A 359 -8.45 -18.28 5.15
CA ARG A 359 -7.95 -19.65 5.34
C ARG A 359 -6.95 -19.77 6.48
N ALA A 360 -6.03 -18.82 6.62
CA ALA A 360 -4.94 -18.89 7.60
C ALA A 360 -5.38 -18.54 9.03
N PHE A 361 -6.37 -17.63 9.17
CA PHE A 361 -6.80 -17.09 10.46
C PHE A 361 -8.26 -17.38 10.80
N GLU A 362 -8.93 -18.22 10.01
CA GLU A 362 -10.31 -18.69 10.25
C GLU A 362 -11.33 -17.54 10.40
N LEU A 363 -11.18 -16.48 9.61
CA LEU A 363 -12.00 -15.27 9.73
C LEU A 363 -13.49 -15.56 9.54
N GLY A 364 -14.31 -15.10 10.49
CA GLY A 364 -15.76 -15.12 10.36
C GLY A 364 -16.29 -14.01 9.43
N PRO A 365 -17.54 -14.12 8.92
CA PRO A 365 -18.11 -13.12 8.01
C PRO A 365 -18.19 -11.69 8.59
N LYS A 366 -18.46 -11.58 9.89
CA LYS A 366 -18.48 -10.28 10.59
C LYS A 366 -17.08 -9.68 10.66
N GLU A 367 -16.09 -10.48 11.03
CA GLU A 367 -14.70 -10.03 11.16
C GLU A 367 -14.14 -9.59 9.82
N LEU A 368 -14.38 -10.39 8.76
CA LEU A 368 -14.04 -10.00 7.40
C LEU A 368 -14.73 -8.69 7.00
N GLY A 369 -16.03 -8.58 7.21
CA GLY A 369 -16.80 -7.40 6.86
C GLY A 369 -16.35 -6.13 7.58
N ASP A 370 -15.88 -6.24 8.83
CA ASP A 370 -15.32 -5.12 9.58
C ASP A 370 -13.91 -4.78 9.09
N LEU A 371 -13.06 -5.79 8.86
CA LEU A 371 -11.68 -5.64 8.35
C LEU A 371 -11.65 -4.90 7.01
N LEU A 372 -12.50 -5.31 6.05
CA LEU A 372 -12.59 -4.65 4.75
C LEU A 372 -12.99 -3.17 4.86
N ILE A 373 -13.82 -2.81 5.84
CA ILE A 373 -14.26 -1.42 6.04
C ILE A 373 -13.19 -0.55 6.71
N TYR A 374 -12.25 -1.13 7.46
CA TYR A 374 -11.18 -0.35 8.08
C TYR A 374 -10.34 0.37 7.05
N GLY A 375 -10.00 -0.26 5.93
CA GLY A 375 -9.26 0.40 4.86
C GLY A 375 -9.98 1.64 4.33
N PHE A 376 -11.28 1.56 4.03
CA PHE A 376 -12.06 2.74 3.62
C PHE A 376 -12.15 3.84 4.69
N LYS A 377 -12.26 3.47 5.97
CA LYS A 377 -12.30 4.45 7.07
C LYS A 377 -10.94 5.14 7.24
N ARG A 378 -9.85 4.44 6.99
CA ARG A 378 -8.47 4.83 7.29
C ARG A 378 -7.69 5.30 6.06
N SER A 379 -8.34 5.35 4.90
CA SER A 379 -7.76 5.94 3.70
C SER A 379 -7.44 7.43 3.82
N PHE A 380 -6.48 7.91 3.06
CA PHE A 380 -6.26 9.32 2.80
C PHE A 380 -7.05 9.72 1.56
N PHE A 381 -8.28 10.18 1.75
CA PHE A 381 -9.20 10.42 0.63
C PHE A 381 -8.85 11.71 -0.13
N PRO A 382 -8.84 11.70 -1.48
CA PRO A 382 -8.48 12.86 -2.33
C PRO A 382 -9.61 13.92 -2.42
N GLY A 383 -10.26 14.22 -1.30
CA GLY A 383 -11.37 15.16 -1.23
C GLY A 383 -11.79 15.50 0.21
N PRO A 384 -12.80 16.37 0.38
CA PRO A 384 -13.29 16.79 1.69
C PRO A 384 -13.74 15.61 2.58
N TYR A 385 -13.58 15.75 3.89
CA TYR A 385 -13.98 14.74 4.86
C TYR A 385 -15.47 14.36 4.77
N LEU A 386 -16.36 15.32 4.47
CA LEU A 386 -17.79 15.03 4.33
C LEU A 386 -18.07 14.11 3.13
N GLU A 387 -17.38 14.31 2.00
CA GLU A 387 -17.47 13.42 0.84
C GLU A 387 -16.92 12.04 1.17
N LYS A 388 -15.77 11.96 1.86
CA LYS A 388 -15.23 10.68 2.35
C LYS A 388 -16.25 9.96 3.23
N ARG A 389 -16.91 10.67 4.16
CA ARG A 389 -17.87 10.08 5.08
C ARG A 389 -19.07 9.49 4.34
N ASP A 390 -19.60 10.21 3.37
CA ASP A 390 -20.71 9.75 2.55
C ASP A 390 -20.30 8.58 1.65
N TYR A 391 -19.10 8.64 1.08
CA TYR A 391 -18.49 7.56 0.31
C TYR A 391 -18.36 6.27 1.14
N VAL A 392 -17.77 6.36 2.33
CA VAL A 392 -17.62 5.21 3.25
C VAL A 392 -18.98 4.66 3.66
N ARG A 393 -19.99 5.52 3.84
CA ARG A 393 -21.35 5.04 4.13
C ARG A 393 -21.91 4.20 2.98
N ARG A 394 -21.80 4.66 1.73
CA ARG A 394 -22.23 3.90 0.54
C ARG A 394 -21.49 2.56 0.43
N VAL A 395 -20.20 2.54 0.73
CA VAL A 395 -19.41 1.29 0.75
C VAL A 395 -19.93 0.31 1.81
N ILE A 396 -20.27 0.79 3.01
CA ILE A 396 -20.86 -0.04 4.07
C ILE A 396 -22.22 -0.59 3.63
N ASP A 397 -23.07 0.23 3.03
CA ASP A 397 -24.38 -0.18 2.54
C ASP A 397 -24.26 -1.24 1.43
N TYR A 398 -23.34 -1.04 0.49
CA TYR A 398 -23.06 -1.99 -0.58
C TYR A 398 -22.50 -3.33 -0.06
N ARG A 399 -21.58 -3.29 0.92
CA ARG A 399 -21.09 -4.52 1.58
C ARG A 399 -22.25 -5.31 2.20
N ASP A 400 -23.15 -4.62 2.90
CA ASP A 400 -24.29 -5.24 3.57
C ASP A 400 -25.26 -5.86 2.55
N GLU A 401 -25.48 -5.19 1.42
CA GLU A 401 -26.25 -5.73 0.31
C GLU A 401 -25.60 -7.00 -0.27
N VAL A 402 -24.31 -6.97 -0.60
CA VAL A 402 -23.56 -8.12 -1.11
C VAL A 402 -23.67 -9.30 -0.14
N LEU A 403 -23.39 -9.10 1.15
CA LEU A 403 -23.55 -10.15 2.15
C LEU A 403 -24.98 -10.69 2.21
N SER A 404 -26.00 -9.84 2.12
CA SER A 404 -27.40 -10.26 2.09
C SER A 404 -27.74 -11.10 0.85
N ARG A 405 -27.22 -10.75 -0.34
CA ARG A 405 -27.40 -11.55 -1.57
C ARG A 405 -26.81 -12.95 -1.44
N HIS A 406 -25.71 -13.09 -0.70
CA HIS A 406 -25.09 -14.37 -0.38
C HIS A 406 -25.70 -15.08 0.85
N GLY A 407 -26.84 -14.60 1.37
CA GLY A 407 -27.61 -15.27 2.42
C GLY A 407 -27.17 -14.96 3.86
N PHE A 408 -26.23 -14.04 4.07
CA PHE A 408 -25.82 -13.61 5.41
C PHE A 408 -26.84 -12.65 6.00
N LYS A 409 -27.21 -12.88 7.27
CA LYS A 409 -28.11 -11.97 8.01
C LYS A 409 -27.34 -10.76 8.52
N ILE A 410 -27.56 -9.61 7.89
CA ILE A 410 -27.05 -8.34 8.40
C ILE A 410 -28.01 -7.83 9.48
N LYS A 411 -27.51 -7.66 10.70
CA LYS A 411 -28.23 -6.87 11.70
C LYS A 411 -28.04 -5.40 11.32
N PRO A 412 -29.12 -4.60 11.18
CA PRO A 412 -28.95 -3.18 10.98
C PRO A 412 -28.07 -2.61 12.09
N TYR A 413 -27.09 -1.78 11.72
CA TYR A 413 -26.32 -1.00 12.67
C TYR A 413 -27.28 -0.09 13.46
N GLY A 414 -27.72 -0.56 14.63
CA GLY A 414 -28.48 0.24 15.58
C GLY A 414 -27.55 1.23 16.25
N TYR A 415 -27.48 2.46 15.75
CA TYR A 415 -27.18 3.57 16.65
C TYR A 415 -28.37 3.68 17.60
N LEU A 416 -28.13 3.40 18.86
CA LEU A 416 -29.02 3.79 19.94
C LEU A 416 -29.15 5.33 19.87
N ALA A 417 -30.36 5.82 19.58
CA ALA A 417 -30.71 7.18 19.98
C ALA A 417 -30.64 7.23 21.53
N PRO A 418 -30.07 8.28 22.14
CA PRO A 418 -30.06 8.38 23.59
C PRO A 418 -31.49 8.56 24.13
N PRO A 419 -31.78 8.05 25.35
CA PRO A 419 -33.08 8.19 26.00
C PRO A 419 -33.43 9.62 26.39
#